data_AF-A0A2A4YH05-F1
#
_entry.id   AF-A0A2A4YH05-F1
#
_cell.length_a   1.000
_cell.length_b   1.000
_cell.length_c   1.000
_cell.angle_alpha   90.00
_cell.angle_beta   90.00
_cell.angle_gamma   90.00
#
_symmetry.space_group_name_H-M   'P 1'
#
loop_
_entity.id
_entity.type
_entity.pdbx_description
1 polymer ?
#
loop_
_entity_poly.entity_id
_entity_poly.type
_entity_poly.pdbx_seq_one_letter_code
_entity_poly.pdbx_strand_id
1 'polypeptide(L)'
;MGIEKSEKVYVLAHEYEDENGYREYKLIAVFSSKILLEKTLAEHKNKTGFRDYPNGFLVEEYLIDNIDKKKFREFLQTKRF
;
A
#
# COMPACT_ATOMS: atom_id res chain seq x y z
N MET A 1 -12.30 1.30 -28.87
CA MET A 1 -12.58 2.17 -27.71
C MET A 1 -12.90 1.25 -26.54
N GLY A 2 -11.91 0.90 -25.73
CA GLY A 2 -12.10 0.06 -24.55
C GLY A 2 -11.21 0.63 -23.46
N ILE A 3 -11.80 1.21 -22.43
CA ILE A 3 -11.03 1.49 -21.21
C ILE A 3 -10.95 0.17 -20.47
N GLU A 4 -9.72 -0.27 -20.31
CA GLU A 4 -9.29 -1.50 -19.66
C GLU A 4 -9.76 -1.53 -18.21
N LYS A 5 -10.19 -2.71 -17.77
CA LYS A 5 -10.66 -2.96 -16.41
C LYS A 5 -9.49 -2.70 -15.45
N SER A 6 -9.53 -1.61 -14.69
CA SER A 6 -8.52 -1.37 -13.65
C SER A 6 -8.69 -2.37 -12.52
N GLU A 7 -7.72 -3.25 -12.33
CA GLU A 7 -7.74 -4.20 -11.22
C GLU A 7 -7.42 -3.48 -9.91
N LYS A 8 -8.16 -3.82 -8.86
CA LYS A 8 -7.87 -3.32 -7.51
C LYS A 8 -6.82 -4.21 -6.86
N VAL A 9 -5.83 -3.59 -6.25
CA VAL A 9 -4.91 -4.26 -5.33
C VAL A 9 -4.99 -3.62 -3.95
N TYR A 10 -4.70 -4.42 -2.94
CA TYR A 10 -4.69 -4.01 -1.55
C TYR A 10 -3.29 -4.18 -1.00
N VAL A 11 -2.75 -3.13 -0.40
CA VAL A 11 -1.44 -3.12 0.20
C VAL A 11 -1.61 -3.21 1.71
N LEU A 12 -0.91 -4.15 2.32
CA LEU A 12 -0.77 -4.27 3.76
C LEU A 12 0.67 -3.94 4.14
N ALA A 13 0.85 -2.94 4.98
CA ALA A 13 2.14 -2.57 5.56
C ALA A 13 2.01 -2.38 7.07
N HIS A 14 3.15 -2.24 7.74
CA HIS A 14 3.24 -1.91 9.15
C HIS A 14 4.28 -0.81 9.32
N GLU A 15 3.89 0.26 10.00
CA GLU A 15 4.69 1.46 10.21
C GLU A 15 4.53 1.97 11.64
N TYR A 16 5.64 2.31 12.27
CA TYR A 16 5.68 2.92 13.59
C TYR A 16 6.97 3.72 13.79
N GLU A 17 7.00 4.54 14.83
CA GLU A 17 8.22 5.19 15.30
C GLU A 17 8.68 4.45 16.56
N ASP A 18 9.96 4.06 16.60
CA ASP A 18 10.53 3.38 17.77
C ASP A 18 10.85 4.36 18.91
N GLU A 19 11.31 3.84 20.05
CA GLU A 19 11.65 4.64 21.23
C GLU A 19 12.79 5.65 20.99
N ASN A 20 13.57 5.47 19.93
CA ASN A 20 14.67 6.36 19.56
C ASN A 20 14.26 7.41 18.50
N GLY A 21 12.99 7.41 18.08
CA GLY A 21 12.48 8.31 17.05
C GLY A 21 12.75 7.82 15.62
N TYR A 22 13.16 6.57 15.42
CA TYR A 22 13.35 6.01 14.09
C TYR A 22 12.03 5.49 13.53
N ARG A 23 11.71 5.93 12.32
CA ARG A 23 10.54 5.47 11.59
C ARG A 23 10.83 4.13 10.92
N GLU A 24 10.15 3.10 11.39
CA GLU A 24 10.19 1.75 10.83
C GLU A 24 9.02 1.57 9.87
N TYR A 25 9.31 1.05 8.68
CA TYR A 25 8.31 0.71 7.67
C TYR A 25 8.56 -0.68 7.12
N LYS A 26 7.51 -1.50 7.08
CA LYS A 26 7.55 -2.86 6.55
C LYS A 26 6.36 -3.12 5.64
N LEU A 27 6.63 -3.31 4.36
CA LEU A 27 5.66 -3.89 3.44
C LEU A 27 5.46 -5.37 3.81
N ILE A 28 4.21 -5.76 4.10
CA ILE A 28 3.88 -7.14 4.43
C ILE A 28 3.53 -7.91 3.15
N ALA A 29 2.59 -7.39 2.36
CA ALA A 29 2.14 -8.02 1.12
C ALA A 29 1.25 -7.09 0.28
N VAL A 30 1.11 -7.45 -1.00
CA VAL A 30 0.14 -6.89 -1.94
C VAL A 30 -0.82 -8.00 -2.36
N PHE A 31 -2.12 -7.73 -2.33
CA PHE A 31 -3.18 -8.70 -2.58
C PHE A 31 -4.10 -8.23 -3.71
N SER A 32 -4.60 -9.16 -4.52
CA SER A 32 -5.74 -8.92 -5.42
C SER A 32 -7.10 -9.10 -4.72
N SER A 33 -7.11 -9.55 -3.45
CA SER A 33 -8.32 -9.85 -2.68
C SER A 33 -8.26 -9.24 -1.28
N LYS A 34 -9.32 -8.52 -0.91
CA LYS A 34 -9.49 -7.95 0.43
C LYS A 34 -9.57 -9.04 1.51
N ILE A 35 -10.16 -10.19 1.20
CA ILE A 35 -10.28 -11.30 2.15
C ILE A 35 -8.90 -11.85 2.53
N LEU A 36 -7.99 -11.96 1.55
CA LEU A 36 -6.62 -12.40 1.82
C LEU A 36 -5.87 -11.38 2.68
N LEU A 37 -6.06 -10.09 2.41
CA LEU A 37 -5.50 -9.02 3.25
C LEU A 37 -5.98 -9.14 4.69
N GLU A 38 -7.29 -9.26 4.92
CA GLU A 38 -7.87 -9.33 6.27
C GLU A 38 -7.38 -10.55 7.04
N LYS A 39 -7.27 -11.70 6.36
CA LYS A 39 -6.69 -12.92 6.94
C LYS A 39 -5.24 -12.71 7.34
N THR A 40 -4.41 -12.18 6.45
CA THR A 40 -2.99 -11.94 6.74
C THR A 40 -2.80 -10.89 7.84
N LEU A 41 -3.63 -9.84 7.88
CA LEU A 41 -3.63 -8.86 8.96
C LEU A 41 -3.90 -9.54 10.32
N ALA A 42 -4.93 -10.37 10.40
CA ALA A 42 -5.27 -11.09 11.64
C ALA A 42 -4.13 -12.02 12.10
N GLU A 43 -3.46 -12.70 11.17
CA GLU A 43 -2.29 -13.54 11.46
C GLU A 43 -1.09 -12.72 11.98
N HIS A 44 -0.85 -11.53 11.42
CA HIS A 44 0.29 -10.70 11.79
C HIS A 44 0.11 -9.97 13.12
N LYS A 45 -1.13 -9.66 13.53
CA LYS A 45 -1.42 -9.01 14.82
C LYS A 45 -0.84 -9.73 16.04
N ASN A 46 -0.58 -11.03 15.94
CA ASN A 46 -0.06 -11.85 17.04
C ASN A 46 1.45 -12.11 16.97
N LYS A 47 2.13 -11.66 15.90
CA LYS A 47 3.57 -11.87 15.72
C LYS A 47 4.38 -10.81 16.47
N THR A 48 5.53 -11.20 17.02
CA THR A 48 6.51 -10.28 17.63
C THR A 48 6.92 -9.20 16.63
N GLY A 49 7.12 -7.96 17.11
CA GLY A 49 7.38 -6.77 16.31
C GLY A 49 6.11 -6.11 15.76
N PHE A 50 5.05 -6.88 15.51
CA PHE A 50 3.77 -6.34 15.04
C PHE A 50 2.79 -6.10 16.20
N ARG A 51 2.69 -7.05 17.13
CA ARG A 51 1.84 -6.92 18.33
C ARG A 51 2.29 -5.78 19.24
N ASP A 52 3.58 -5.47 19.21
CA ASP A 52 4.19 -4.41 20.04
C ASP A 52 3.73 -3.02 19.57
N TYR A 53 3.32 -2.89 18.30
CA TYR A 53 2.76 -1.69 17.70
C TYR A 53 1.44 -2.01 16.99
N PRO A 54 0.34 -2.30 17.72
CA PRO A 54 -0.89 -2.85 17.15
C PRO A 54 -1.63 -1.85 16.24
N ASN A 55 -1.35 -0.55 16.40
CA ASN A 55 -1.91 0.52 15.59
C ASN A 55 -1.05 0.86 14.36
N GLY A 56 0.09 0.19 14.18
CA GLY A 56 1.01 0.47 13.07
C GLY A 56 0.57 -0.11 11.73
N PHE A 57 -0.51 -0.90 11.68
CA PHE A 57 -0.95 -1.50 10.41
C PHE A 57 -1.57 -0.47 9.48
N LEU A 58 -1.04 -0.42 8.26
CA LEU A 58 -1.54 0.39 7.16
C LEU A 58 -2.23 -0.52 6.14
N VAL A 59 -3.46 -0.17 5.77
CA VAL A 59 -4.24 -0.86 4.75
C VAL A 59 -4.64 0.16 3.70
N GLU A 60 -4.16 -0.04 2.49
CA GLU A 60 -4.38 0.89 1.38
C GLU A 60 -4.93 0.14 0.17
N GLU A 61 -5.80 0.81 -0.59
CA GLU A 61 -6.38 0.30 -1.84
C GLU A 61 -5.85 1.11 -3.01
N TYR A 62 -5.35 0.42 -4.03
CA TYR A 62 -4.84 1.02 -5.25
C TYR A 62 -5.54 0.43 -6.46
N LEU A 63 -5.76 1.28 -7.47
CA LEU A 63 -6.17 0.85 -8.79
C LEU A 63 -4.90 0.67 -9.64
N ILE A 64 -4.69 -0.53 -10.15
CA ILE A 64 -3.63 -0.83 -11.10
C ILE A 64 -3.86 -0.05 -12.39
N ASP A 65 -2.76 0.46 -12.95
CA ASP A 65 -2.71 1.28 -14.15
C ASP A 65 -3.57 2.56 -14.11
N ASN A 66 -3.98 2.98 -12.91
CA ASN A 66 -4.67 4.24 -12.72
C ASN A 66 -3.68 5.40 -12.76
N ILE A 67 -3.41 5.88 -13.96
CA ILE A 67 -2.57 7.05 -14.20
C ILE A 67 -3.41 8.31 -13.93
N ASP A 68 -2.93 9.15 -13.01
CA ASP A 68 -3.41 10.53 -12.89
C ASP A 68 -3.07 11.28 -14.19
N LYS A 69 -4.07 11.41 -15.06
CA LYS A 69 -3.92 12.02 -16.38
C LYS A 69 -3.45 13.46 -16.31
N LYS A 70 -3.74 14.20 -15.23
CA LYS A 70 -3.30 15.58 -15.06
C LYS A 70 -1.80 15.61 -14.78
N LYS A 71 -1.35 14.87 -13.76
CA LYS A 71 0.08 14.76 -13.42
C LYS A 71 0.89 14.20 -14.59
N PHE A 72 0.34 13.22 -15.30
CA PHE A 72 1.01 12.65 -16.46
C PHE A 72 1.16 13.67 -17.61
N ARG A 73 0.13 14.49 -17.87
CA ARG A 73 0.22 15.58 -18.85
C ARG A 73 1.25 16.63 -18.44
N GLU A 74 1.28 17.02 -17.18
CA GLU A 74 2.28 17.95 -16.63
C GLU A 74 3.71 17.38 -16.77
N PHE A 75 3.89 16.09 -16.45
CA PHE A 75 5.16 15.38 -16.68
C PHE A 75 5.58 15.39 -18.15
N LEU A 76 4.67 15.12 -19.09
CA LEU A 76 4.97 15.14 -20.52
C LEU A 76 5.33 16.54 -21.03
N GLN A 77 4.73 17.59 -20.47
CA GLN A 77 5.05 18.98 -20.85
C GLN A 77 6.42 19.44 -20.32
N THR A 78 6.89 18.85 -19.22
CA THR A 78 8.18 19.20 -18.61
C THR A 78 9.36 18.44 -19.22
N LYS A 79 9.12 17.29 -19.88
CA LYS A 79 10.14 16.59 -20.68
C LYS A 79 10.00 16.90 -22.16
N ARG A 80 10.82 17.83 -22.67
CA ARG A 80 11.11 17.94 -24.10
C ARG A 80 11.92 16.70 -24.53
N PHE A 81 11.26 15.76 -25.20
CA PHE A 81 11.92 14.77 -26.04
C PHE A 81 12.25 15.38 -27.40
#